data_AF-A0A6N2W3X5-F1
#
_entry.id   AF-A0A6N2W3X5-F1
#
_cell.length_a   1.000
_cell.length_b   1.000
_cell.length_c   1.000
_cell.angle_alpha   90.00
_cell.angle_beta   90.00
_cell.angle_gamma   90.00
#
_symmetry.space_group_name_H-M   'P 1'
#
loop_
_entity.id
_entity.type
_entity.pdbx_description
1 polymer ?
#
loop_
_entity_poly.entity_id
_entity_poly.type
_entity_poly.pdbx_seq_one_letter_code
_entity_poly.pdbx_strand_id
1 'polypeptide(L)'
;MYRVISHLQNATEAVYRLQNKAEVKYTGHSWKDQKKRLYTPVKYKGVIVGFTCKATLSSQEIQLYSLSAEGKAYIAYNTQIGGSMIGLEVPVGYLKGVEDLGGVVSVYESCIKQGIPWEELLGCYYEYDSTLVDGGWKPLEMAYKLIESL
;
A
#
# COMPACT_ATOMS: atom_id res chain seq x y z
N MET A 1 2.54 1.13 2.44
CA MET A 1 2.24 -0.27 2.86
C MET A 1 2.62 -0.56 4.32
N TYR A 2 1.85 -1.38 5.03
CA TYR A 2 2.29 -2.05 6.27
C TYR A 2 2.89 -3.42 5.94
N ARG A 3 4.18 -3.62 6.22
CA ARG A 3 4.87 -4.89 5.94
C ARG A 3 4.37 -6.03 6.83
N VAL A 4 4.33 -7.24 6.29
CA VAL A 4 4.15 -8.48 7.06
C VAL A 4 5.41 -8.77 7.89
N ILE A 5 5.23 -9.14 9.15
CA ILE A 5 6.32 -9.54 10.05
C ILE A 5 6.15 -10.95 10.62
N SER A 6 4.97 -11.56 10.47
CA SER A 6 4.78 -12.99 10.66
C SER A 6 3.50 -13.46 9.99
N HIS A 7 3.50 -14.70 9.53
CA HIS A 7 2.31 -15.40 9.06
C HIS A 7 1.92 -16.44 10.12
N LEU A 8 0.76 -16.26 10.73
CA LEU A 8 0.20 -17.22 11.68
C LEU A 8 -0.59 -18.24 10.86
N GLN A 9 0.02 -19.37 10.55
CA GLN A 9 -0.69 -20.48 9.92
C GLN A 9 -1.67 -21.09 10.92
N ASN A 10 -2.96 -20.80 10.75
CA ASN A 10 -4.03 -21.59 11.35
C ASN A 10 -4.63 -22.50 10.28
N ALA A 11 -5.03 -23.71 10.66
CA ALA A 11 -5.51 -24.76 9.75
C ALA A 11 -6.68 -24.36 8.84
N THR A 12 -7.38 -23.27 9.14
CA THR A 12 -8.59 -22.82 8.42
C THR A 12 -8.57 -21.34 8.02
N GLU A 13 -7.58 -20.57 8.47
CA GLU A 13 -7.62 -19.10 8.37
C GLU A 13 -6.21 -18.52 8.13
N ALA A 14 -6.06 -17.78 7.03
CA ALA A 14 -4.84 -17.02 6.76
C ALA A 14 -4.84 -15.74 7.61
N VAL A 15 -3.89 -15.63 8.55
CA VAL A 15 -3.73 -14.49 9.44
C VAL A 15 -2.31 -13.94 9.35
N TYR A 16 -2.19 -12.65 9.09
CA TYR A 16 -0.91 -11.95 8.96
C TYR A 16 -0.76 -10.91 10.05
N ARG A 17 0.38 -10.92 10.74
CA ARG A 17 0.77 -9.85 11.65
C ARG A 17 1.61 -8.83 10.91
N LEU A 18 1.27 -7.56 11.10
CA LEU A 18 1.89 -6.44 10.41
C LEU A 18 2.86 -5.70 11.34
N GLN A 19 3.79 -4.93 10.76
CA GLN A 19 4.76 -4.12 11.49
C GLN A 19 4.13 -3.09 12.46
N ASN A 20 2.91 -2.64 12.17
CA ASN A 20 2.14 -1.76 13.07
C ASN A 20 1.37 -2.53 14.16
N LYS A 21 1.67 -3.81 14.35
CA LYS A 21 1.03 -4.75 15.30
C LYS A 21 -0.43 -5.08 14.99
N ALA A 22 -0.97 -4.67 13.84
CA ALA A 22 -2.28 -5.12 13.41
C ALA A 22 -2.22 -6.58 12.95
N GLU A 23 -3.29 -7.32 13.22
CA GLU A 23 -3.50 -8.66 12.66
C GLU A 23 -4.61 -8.59 11.62
N VAL A 24 -4.28 -9.03 10.41
CA VAL A 24 -5.18 -9.01 9.26
C VAL A 24 -5.53 -10.45 8.88
N LYS A 25 -6.82 -10.74 8.84
CA LYS A 25 -7.38 -12.06 8.59
C LYS A 25 -8.23 -12.05 7.33
N TYR A 26 -8.16 -13.13 6.56
CA TYR A 26 -9.07 -13.32 5.43
C TYR A 26 -10.43 -13.85 5.90
N THR A 27 -11.51 -13.20 5.49
CA THR A 27 -12.89 -13.56 5.88
C THR A 27 -13.67 -14.23 4.74
N GLY A 28 -12.98 -14.92 3.82
CA GLY A 28 -13.58 -15.56 2.64
C GLY A 28 -13.85 -14.62 1.46
N HIS A 29 -13.91 -13.30 1.69
CA HIS A 29 -14.14 -12.29 0.64
C HIS A 29 -13.24 -11.06 0.77
N SER A 30 -12.73 -10.78 1.97
CA SER A 30 -11.99 -9.55 2.25
C SER A 30 -10.97 -9.77 3.35
N TRP A 31 -9.91 -8.95 3.36
CA TRP A 31 -8.93 -8.88 4.44
C TRP A 31 -9.36 -7.84 5.46
N LYS A 32 -9.45 -8.24 6.73
CA LYS A 32 -9.95 -7.41 7.82
C LYS A 32 -9.12 -7.56 9.08
N ASP A 33 -9.04 -6.48 9.85
CA ASP A 33 -8.54 -6.56 11.22
C ASP A 33 -9.70 -6.69 12.24
N GLN A 34 -9.34 -6.80 13.53
CA GLN A 34 -10.30 -6.87 14.64
C GLN A 34 -11.21 -5.63 14.75
N LYS A 35 -10.75 -4.48 14.23
CA LYS A 35 -11.52 -3.22 14.17
C LYS A 35 -12.41 -3.14 12.92
N LYS A 36 -12.52 -4.22 12.15
CA LYS A 36 -13.26 -4.32 10.88
C LYS A 36 -12.73 -3.39 9.79
N ARG A 37 -11.51 -2.87 9.91
CA ARG A 37 -10.86 -2.09 8.85
C ARG A 37 -10.53 -3.02 7.70
N LEU A 38 -10.74 -2.54 6.48
CA LEU A 38 -10.49 -3.32 5.26
C LEU A 38 -9.06 -3.10 4.78
N TYR A 39 -8.48 -4.16 4.22
CA TYR A 39 -7.13 -4.13 3.67
C TYR A 39 -7.10 -4.70 2.25
N THR A 40 -6.12 -4.26 1.46
CA THR A 40 -5.70 -4.90 0.21
C THR A 40 -4.32 -5.50 0.42
N PRO A 41 -4.10 -6.78 0.06
CA PRO A 41 -2.77 -7.37 0.12
C PRO A 41 -1.87 -6.74 -0.94
N VAL A 42 -0.61 -6.52 -0.59
CA VAL A 42 0.48 -6.17 -1.51
C VAL A 42 1.27 -7.45 -1.78
N LYS A 43 1.44 -7.82 -3.04
CA LYS A 43 2.16 -9.04 -3.41
C LYS A 43 3.46 -8.75 -4.15
N TYR A 44 4.43 -9.64 -3.96
CA TYR A 44 5.63 -9.73 -4.79
C TYR A 44 5.82 -11.18 -5.19
N LYS A 45 5.92 -11.46 -6.50
CA LYS A 45 6.00 -12.83 -7.06
C LYS A 45 4.92 -13.78 -6.51
N GLY A 46 3.70 -13.26 -6.33
CA GLY A 46 2.56 -14.01 -5.81
C GLY A 46 2.50 -14.17 -4.29
N VAL A 47 3.56 -13.80 -3.56
CA VAL A 47 3.62 -13.87 -2.09
C VAL A 47 3.15 -12.56 -1.48
N ILE A 48 2.30 -12.63 -0.45
CA ILE A 48 1.84 -11.45 0.29
C ILE A 48 2.99 -10.92 1.14
N VAL A 49 3.44 -9.70 0.84
CA VAL A 49 4.55 -9.05 1.54
C VAL A 49 4.11 -7.92 2.46
N GLY A 50 2.87 -7.45 2.32
CA GLY A 50 2.31 -6.39 3.11
C GLY A 50 0.84 -6.18 2.83
N PHE A 51 0.28 -5.16 3.47
CA PHE A 51 -1.10 -4.76 3.28
C PHE A 51 -1.23 -3.24 3.26
N THR A 52 -2.17 -2.73 2.47
CA THR A 52 -2.61 -1.33 2.52
C THR A 52 -3.99 -1.26 3.15
N CYS A 53 -4.21 -0.30 4.05
CA CYS A 53 -5.52 -0.09 4.70
C CYS A 53 -6.37 0.84 3.81
N LYS A 54 -7.64 0.50 3.64
CA LYS A 54 -8.61 1.30 2.88
C LYS A 54 -9.23 2.40 3.74
N ALA A 55 -9.71 3.44 3.07
CA ALA A 55 -10.53 4.51 3.64
C ALA A 55 -9.93 5.10 4.93
N THR A 56 -8.66 5.48 4.86
CA THR A 56 -7.90 6.00 6.01
C THR A 56 -7.94 7.52 6.14
N LEU A 57 -8.49 8.21 5.13
CA LEU A 57 -8.53 9.67 5.09
C LEU A 57 -9.62 10.23 6.01
N SER A 58 -9.28 11.29 6.74
CA SER A 58 -10.21 12.13 7.48
C SER A 58 -11.06 12.99 6.53
N SER A 59 -12.17 13.52 7.04
CA SER A 59 -13.02 14.43 6.29
C SER A 59 -12.28 15.69 5.82
N GLN A 60 -11.35 16.20 6.64
CA GLN A 60 -10.52 17.36 6.30
C GLN A 60 -9.56 17.05 5.15
N GLU A 61 -8.91 15.88 5.17
CA GLU A 61 -8.03 15.44 4.08
C GLU A 61 -8.81 15.23 2.78
N ILE A 62 -10.00 14.61 2.85
CA ILE A 62 -10.87 14.45 1.68
C ILE A 62 -11.23 15.82 1.09
N GLN A 63 -11.60 16.80 1.92
CA GLN A 63 -11.90 18.15 1.46
C GLN A 63 -10.68 18.78 0.76
N LEU A 64 -9.51 18.71 1.39
CA LEU A 64 -8.27 19.27 0.85
C LEU A 64 -7.89 18.63 -0.49
N TYR A 65 -7.87 17.30 -0.56
CA TYR A 65 -7.47 16.57 -1.77
C TYR A 65 -8.52 16.68 -2.88
N SER A 66 -9.79 16.93 -2.57
CA SER A 66 -10.82 17.14 -3.58
C SER A 66 -10.61 18.38 -4.45
N LEU A 67 -9.66 19.25 -4.09
CA LEU A 67 -9.34 20.49 -4.82
C LEU A 67 -8.51 20.26 -6.09
N SER A 68 -7.90 19.09 -6.27
CA SER A 68 -7.07 18.79 -7.46
C SER A 68 -7.48 17.48 -8.13
N ALA A 69 -7.11 17.31 -9.40
CA ALA A 69 -7.36 16.06 -10.13
C ALA A 69 -6.63 14.86 -9.49
N GLU A 70 -5.35 15.06 -9.13
CA GLU A 70 -4.56 14.04 -8.45
C GLU A 70 -5.14 13.65 -7.09
N GLY A 71 -5.58 14.64 -6.30
CA GLY A 71 -6.17 14.37 -5.00
C GLY A 71 -7.51 13.65 -5.09
N LYS A 72 -8.36 13.96 -6.09
CA LYS A 72 -9.57 13.18 -6.39
C LYS A 72 -9.25 11.73 -6.76
N ALA A 73 -8.24 11.52 -7.61
CA ALA A 73 -7.79 10.18 -7.98
C ALA A 73 -7.26 9.40 -6.77
N TYR A 74 -6.48 10.06 -5.90
CA TYR A 74 -5.99 9.46 -4.67
C TYR A 74 -7.13 9.11 -3.70
N ILE A 75 -8.15 9.97 -3.53
CA ILE A 75 -9.32 9.64 -2.70
C ILE A 75 -9.97 8.34 -3.20
N ALA A 76 -10.23 8.24 -4.52
CA ALA A 76 -10.81 7.04 -5.11
C ALA A 76 -9.92 5.79 -4.89
N TYR A 77 -8.61 5.93 -5.05
CA TYR A 77 -7.64 4.88 -4.77
C TYR A 77 -7.65 4.47 -3.30
N ASN A 78 -7.58 5.42 -2.37
CA ASN A 78 -7.56 5.13 -0.93
C ASN A 78 -8.85 4.43 -0.47
N THR A 79 -10.00 4.82 -1.03
CA THR A 79 -11.28 4.16 -0.74
C THR A 79 -11.33 2.71 -1.25
N GLN A 80 -10.90 2.46 -2.48
CA GLN A 80 -11.08 1.16 -3.14
C GLN A 80 -9.93 0.19 -2.91
N ILE A 81 -8.70 0.68 -2.94
CA ILE A 81 -7.46 -0.09 -2.83
C ILE A 81 -6.77 0.17 -1.50
N GLY A 82 -6.72 1.42 -1.06
CA GLY A 82 -6.05 1.80 0.19
C GLY A 82 -4.55 1.99 0.03
N GLY A 83 -3.94 2.63 1.01
CA GLY A 83 -2.51 2.95 1.01
C GLY A 83 -2.25 4.45 0.99
N SER A 84 -0.96 4.79 1.02
CA SER A 84 -0.49 6.17 1.05
C SER A 84 -0.54 6.81 -0.33
N MET A 85 -0.57 8.14 -0.36
CA MET A 85 -0.41 8.92 -1.57
C MET A 85 1.00 8.72 -2.14
N ILE A 86 1.10 8.62 -3.46
CA ILE A 86 2.35 8.78 -4.21
C ILE A 86 2.71 10.26 -4.15
N GLY A 87 3.72 10.60 -3.36
CA GLY A 87 4.21 11.98 -3.22
C GLY A 87 5.14 12.39 -4.35
N LEU A 88 5.11 13.68 -4.68
CA LEU A 88 6.13 14.32 -5.50
C LEU A 88 7.33 14.69 -4.61
N GLU A 89 8.52 14.22 -4.94
CA GLU A 89 9.74 14.55 -4.21
C GLU A 89 10.47 15.69 -4.92
N VAL A 90 10.64 16.86 -4.29
CA VAL A 90 11.29 18.01 -4.95
C VAL A 90 12.78 18.03 -4.61
N PRO A 91 13.71 18.19 -5.57
CA PRO A 91 13.51 18.48 -7.00
C PRO A 91 13.43 17.23 -7.92
N VAL A 92 13.33 16.03 -7.36
CA VAL A 92 13.50 14.75 -8.06
C VAL A 92 12.34 14.39 -9.00
N GLY A 93 11.11 14.79 -8.66
CA GLY A 93 9.88 14.43 -9.35
C GLY A 93 9.14 13.27 -8.68
N TYR A 94 8.25 12.61 -9.45
CA TYR A 94 7.60 11.38 -9.00
C TYR A 94 8.57 10.20 -9.07
N LEU A 95 8.21 9.16 -8.34
CA LEU A 95 8.85 7.86 -8.41
C LEU A 95 8.95 7.34 -9.86
N LYS A 96 10.05 6.63 -10.15
CA LYS A 96 10.28 5.99 -11.45
C LYS A 96 9.09 5.12 -11.89
N GLY A 97 8.71 5.23 -13.16
CA GLY A 97 7.61 4.48 -13.77
C GLY A 97 6.25 5.19 -13.70
N VAL A 98 6.10 6.23 -12.87
CA VAL A 98 4.85 7.02 -12.80
C VAL A 98 4.59 7.74 -14.13
N GLU A 99 5.59 8.47 -14.65
CA GLU A 99 5.47 9.19 -15.91
C GLU A 99 5.28 8.24 -17.11
N ASP A 100 6.00 7.11 -17.13
CA ASP A 100 5.86 6.08 -18.18
C ASP A 100 4.44 5.49 -18.25
N LEU A 101 3.71 5.53 -17.13
CA LEU A 101 2.32 5.07 -17.01
C LEU A 101 1.29 6.19 -17.26
N GLY A 102 1.71 7.38 -17.69
CA GLY A 102 0.83 8.52 -17.97
C GLY A 102 0.60 9.45 -16.78
N GLY A 103 1.46 9.37 -15.76
CA GLY A 103 1.38 10.21 -14.57
C GLY A 103 0.60 9.58 -13.42
N VAL A 104 0.59 10.26 -12.27
CA VAL A 104 0.10 9.70 -11.00
C VAL A 104 -1.38 9.34 -11.03
N VAL A 105 -2.21 10.08 -11.76
CA VAL A 105 -3.65 9.79 -11.93
C VAL A 105 -3.83 8.44 -12.61
N SER A 106 -3.12 8.21 -13.73
CA SER A 106 -3.20 6.97 -14.50
C SER A 106 -2.68 5.76 -13.72
N VAL A 107 -1.70 5.95 -12.83
CA VAL A 107 -1.25 4.92 -11.88
C VAL A 107 -2.40 4.51 -10.95
N TYR A 108 -3.08 5.47 -10.31
CA TYR A 108 -4.20 5.17 -9.41
C TYR A 108 -5.36 4.47 -10.13
N GLU A 109 -5.72 4.94 -11.32
CA GLU A 109 -6.78 4.32 -12.14
C GLU A 109 -6.42 2.87 -12.51
N SER A 110 -5.16 2.63 -12.90
CA SER A 110 -4.66 1.29 -13.23
C SER A 110 -4.69 0.35 -12.02
N CYS A 111 -4.34 0.86 -10.85
CA CYS A 111 -4.41 0.11 -9.59
C CYS A 111 -5.85 -0.30 -9.25
N ILE A 112 -6.79 0.64 -9.35
CA ILE A 112 -8.23 0.37 -9.12
C ILE A 112 -8.73 -0.70 -10.10
N LYS A 113 -8.42 -0.56 -11.39
CA LYS A 113 -8.83 -1.49 -12.44
C LYS A 113 -8.31 -2.91 -12.20
N GLN A 114 -7.07 -3.04 -11.72
CA GLN A 114 -6.42 -4.33 -11.48
C GLN A 114 -6.68 -4.90 -10.09
N GLY A 115 -7.19 -4.09 -9.16
CA GLY A 115 -7.39 -4.49 -7.77
C GLY A 115 -6.08 -4.65 -6.99
N ILE A 116 -4.99 -4.02 -7.44
CA ILE A 116 -3.66 -4.12 -6.82
C ILE A 116 -3.19 -2.74 -6.31
N PRO A 117 -2.41 -2.68 -5.23
CA PRO A 117 -1.79 -1.43 -4.77
C PRO A 117 -0.72 -0.92 -5.71
N TRP A 118 -0.46 0.40 -5.71
CA TRP A 118 0.62 0.97 -6.51
C TRP A 118 1.99 0.42 -6.10
N GLU A 119 2.15 -0.05 -4.86
CA GLU A 119 3.38 -0.72 -4.43
C GLU A 119 3.70 -1.96 -5.26
N GLU A 120 2.66 -2.72 -5.64
CA GLU A 120 2.78 -3.91 -6.49
C GLU A 120 2.99 -3.51 -7.95
N LEU A 121 2.24 -2.51 -8.43
CA LEU A 121 2.34 -2.02 -9.81
C LEU A 121 3.73 -1.43 -10.13
N LEU A 122 4.30 -0.67 -9.19
CA LEU A 122 5.60 0.01 -9.35
C LEU A 122 6.77 -0.79 -8.73
N GLY A 123 6.48 -1.91 -8.06
CA GLY A 123 7.50 -2.80 -7.47
C GLY A 123 8.30 -2.17 -6.33
N CYS A 124 7.74 -1.21 -5.58
CA CYS A 124 8.42 -0.54 -4.48
C CYS A 124 7.44 0.02 -3.44
N TYR A 125 7.94 0.48 -2.30
CA TYR A 125 7.15 1.07 -1.23
C TYR A 125 7.96 2.12 -0.46
N TYR A 126 7.28 3.00 0.27
CA TYR A 126 7.95 3.95 1.17
C TYR A 126 8.15 3.33 2.55
N GLU A 127 9.39 3.34 3.06
CA GLU A 127 9.71 2.93 4.42
C GLU A 127 10.58 4.00 5.08
N TYR A 128 10.26 4.35 6.33
CA TYR A 128 11.16 5.18 7.12
C TYR A 128 12.39 4.37 7.49
N ASP A 129 13.55 4.90 7.11
CA ASP A 129 14.87 4.37 7.41
C ASP A 129 15.60 5.45 8.18
N SER A 130 15.94 5.19 9.46
CA SER A 130 16.58 6.18 10.31
C SER A 130 17.98 6.58 9.86
N THR A 131 18.55 5.87 8.89
CA THR A 131 19.83 6.23 8.27
C THR A 131 19.66 7.21 7.09
N LEU A 132 18.43 7.39 6.60
CA LEU A 132 18.05 8.35 5.58
C LEU A 132 17.37 9.55 6.24
N VAL A 133 17.55 10.73 5.64
CA VAL A 133 17.08 12.00 6.23
C VAL A 133 15.55 12.09 6.27
N ASP A 134 14.88 11.43 5.34
CA ASP A 134 13.43 11.48 5.14
C ASP A 134 12.75 10.11 5.14
N GLY A 135 13.51 9.02 5.24
CA GLY A 135 13.05 7.69 4.84
C GLY A 135 13.38 7.44 3.37
N GLY A 136 12.74 6.48 2.73
CA GLY A 136 12.96 6.33 1.29
C GLY A 136 12.18 5.23 0.64
N TRP A 137 12.19 5.28 -0.69
CA TRP A 137 11.63 4.25 -1.55
C TRP A 137 12.51 3.00 -1.50
N LYS A 138 11.89 1.88 -1.10
CA LYS A 138 12.53 0.56 -1.04
C LYS A 138 11.91 -0.35 -2.10
N PRO A 139 12.71 -1.18 -2.80
CA PRO A 139 12.16 -2.18 -3.71
C PRO A 139 11.33 -3.21 -2.93
N LEU A 140 10.24 -3.67 -3.54
CA LEU A 140 9.34 -4.62 -2.89
C LEU A 140 10.01 -5.97 -2.59
N GLU A 141 11.08 -6.30 -3.34
CA GLU A 141 11.97 -7.44 -3.08
C GLU A 141 12.56 -7.42 -1.66
N MET A 142 12.83 -6.24 -1.07
CA MET A 142 13.32 -6.18 0.31
C MET A 142 12.29 -6.71 1.30
N ALA A 143 11.02 -6.32 1.15
CA ALA A 143 9.94 -6.84 1.98
C ALA A 143 9.78 -8.36 1.82
N TYR A 144 9.96 -8.87 0.60
CA TYR A 144 9.94 -10.30 0.31
C TYR A 144 11.07 -11.06 1.04
N LYS A 145 12.32 -10.61 0.92
CA LYS A 145 13.48 -11.23 1.60
C LYS A 145 13.33 -11.27 3.11
N LEU A 146 12.77 -10.22 3.69
CA LEU A 146 12.53 -10.15 5.13
C LEU A 146 11.49 -11.16 5.60
N ILE A 147 10.56 -11.57 4.74
CA ILE A 147 9.59 -12.61 5.07
C ILE A 147 10.20 -14.00 4.96
N GLU A 148 11.06 -14.24 3.98
CA GLU A 148 11.78 -15.51 3.87
C GLU A 148 12.74 -15.77 5.04
N SER A 149 13.13 -14.73 5.77
CA SER A 149 13.95 -14.84 6.99
C SER A 149 13.16 -15.07 8.30
N LEU A 150 11.83 -15.15 8.25
CA LEU A 150 10.95 -15.41 9.40
C LEU A 150 10.73 -16.90 9.64
#